data_AF-A0A081RFB3-F1
#
_entry.id   AF-A0A081RFB3-F1
#
_cell.length_a   1.000
_cell.length_b   1.000
_cell.length_c   1.000
_cell.angle_alpha   90.00
_cell.angle_beta   90.00
_cell.angle_gamma   90.00
#
_symmetry.space_group_name_H-M   'P 1'
#
loop_
_entity.id
_entity.type
_entity.pdbx_description
1 polymer ?
#
loop_
_entity_poly.entity_id
_entity_poly.type
_entity_poly.pdbx_seq_one_letter_code
_entity_poly.pdbx_strand_id
1 'polypeptide(L)'
;MIVACRSFAIKEPSLYNVMFGDLGRAWQAPVESRRQAWRSFENLRDTVGLCLPPEGAAEARKVSLRLWAAMHGVVSLELRKLLGNAEDCGKLYQLAVDSVRDTYGLRR
;
A
#
# COMPACT_ATOMS: atom_id res chain seq x y z
N MET A 1 4.56 -4.06 7.61
CA MET A 1 4.01 -3.86 6.26
C MET A 1 3.84 -2.39 5.91
N ILE A 2 3.02 -1.62 6.65
CA ILE A 2 2.73 -0.21 6.34
C ILE A 2 4.02 0.63 6.20
N VAL A 3 4.78 0.84 7.28
CA VAL A 3 6.05 1.61 7.23
C VAL A 3 7.06 0.99 6.24
N ALA A 4 7.11 -0.34 6.17
CA ALA A 4 8.03 -1.06 5.29
C ALA A 4 7.79 -0.78 3.80
N CYS A 5 6.54 -0.54 3.38
CA CYS A 5 6.21 -0.23 1.98
C CYS A 5 6.87 1.07 1.51
N ARG A 6 6.70 2.17 2.28
CA ARG A 6 7.33 3.45 1.95
C ARG A 6 8.85 3.37 2.06
N SER A 7 9.39 2.73 3.11
CA SER A 7 10.85 2.57 3.27
C SER A 7 11.48 1.80 2.12
N PHE A 8 10.85 0.73 1.64
CA PHE A 8 11.31 -0.01 0.47
C PHE A 8 11.29 0.88 -0.78
N ALA A 9 10.17 1.57 -1.04
CA ALA A 9 9.99 2.37 -2.23
C ALA A 9 11.01 3.53 -2.34
N ILE A 10 11.38 4.14 -1.22
CA ILE A 10 12.39 5.20 -1.16
C ILE A 10 13.80 4.63 -1.40
N LYS A 11 14.10 3.46 -0.83
CA LYS A 11 15.41 2.81 -1.02
C LYS A 11 15.61 2.29 -2.44
N GLU A 12 14.54 1.77 -3.04
CA GLU A 12 14.56 1.07 -4.33
C GLU A 12 13.54 1.64 -5.33
N PRO A 13 13.67 2.92 -5.74
CA PRO A 13 12.66 3.60 -6.55
C PRO A 13 12.49 2.96 -7.95
N SER A 14 13.57 2.46 -8.54
CA SER A 14 13.53 1.76 -9.83
C SER A 14 12.75 0.44 -9.76
N LEU A 15 12.97 -0.35 -8.71
CA LEU A 15 12.22 -1.60 -8.49
C LEU A 15 10.76 -1.32 -8.16
N TYR A 16 10.49 -0.27 -7.38
CA TYR A 16 9.12 0.17 -7.14
C TYR A 16 8.42 0.54 -8.47
N ASN A 17 9.10 1.24 -9.36
CA ASN A 17 8.55 1.60 -10.67
C ASN A 17 8.31 0.37 -11.57
N VAL A 18 9.13 -0.68 -11.47
CA VAL A 18 8.86 -1.96 -12.16
C VAL A 18 7.57 -2.61 -11.64
N MET A 19 7.28 -2.51 -10.34
CA MET A 19 6.11 -3.15 -9.76
C MET A 19 4.81 -2.36 -9.91
N PHE A 20 4.88 -1.03 -9.81
CA PHE A 20 3.70 -0.15 -9.70
C PHE A 20 3.70 1.04 -10.66
N GLY A 21 4.73 1.17 -11.50
CA GLY A 21 4.85 2.20 -12.53
C GLY A 21 4.14 1.80 -13.82
N ASP A 22 4.15 2.74 -14.77
CA ASP A 22 3.72 2.44 -16.15
C ASP A 22 4.90 1.83 -16.91
N LEU A 23 4.77 0.57 -17.31
CA LEU A 23 5.75 -0.16 -18.12
C LEU A 23 5.41 -0.14 -19.62
N GLY A 24 4.41 0.66 -20.02
CA GLY A 24 3.92 0.75 -21.38
C GLY A 24 2.95 -0.38 -21.74
N ARG A 25 2.18 -0.16 -22.82
CA ARG A 25 1.04 -1.01 -23.20
C ARG A 25 1.40 -2.43 -23.70
N ALA A 26 2.68 -2.68 -23.99
CA ALA A 26 3.14 -3.91 -24.63
C ALA A 26 3.64 -4.97 -23.65
N TRP A 27 3.77 -4.64 -22.35
CA TRP A 27 4.32 -5.57 -21.37
C TRP A 27 3.26 -5.99 -20.35
N GLN A 28 3.13 -7.30 -20.16
CA GLN A 28 2.35 -7.89 -19.08
C GLN A 28 3.26 -8.81 -18.27
N ALA A 29 3.26 -8.65 -16.95
CA ALA A 29 4.01 -9.54 -16.06
C ALA A 29 3.53 -10.99 -16.24
N PRO A 30 4.42 -12.00 -16.19
CA PRO A 30 4.03 -13.42 -16.16
C PRO A 30 3.02 -13.75 -15.05
N VAL A 31 2.22 -14.80 -15.25
CA VAL A 31 1.17 -15.23 -14.31
C VAL A 31 1.76 -15.52 -12.92
N GLU A 32 2.92 -16.15 -12.89
CA GLU A 32 3.67 -16.54 -11.69
C GLU A 32 4.07 -15.31 -10.88
N SER A 33 4.56 -14.27 -11.54
CA SER A 33 4.91 -12.99 -10.90
C SER A 33 3.67 -12.32 -10.29
N ARG A 34 2.53 -12.36 -10.99
CA ARG A 34 1.27 -11.82 -10.44
C ARG A 34 0.79 -12.62 -9.22
N ARG A 35 0.89 -13.96 -9.26
CA ARG A 35 0.57 -14.83 -8.11
C ARG A 35 1.48 -14.52 -6.93
N GLN A 36 2.78 -14.33 -7.16
CA GLN A 36 3.73 -13.98 -6.10
C GLN A 36 3.41 -12.60 -5.50
N ALA A 37 3.05 -11.62 -6.32
CA ALA A 37 2.65 -10.29 -5.84
C ALA A 37 1.44 -10.34 -4.90
N TRP A 38 0.47 -11.23 -5.16
CA TRP A 38 -0.70 -11.42 -4.30
C TRP A 38 -0.35 -11.92 -2.90
N ARG A 39 0.74 -12.67 -2.71
CA ARG A 39 1.15 -13.14 -1.38
C ARG A 39 1.49 -11.99 -0.42
N SER A 40 2.13 -10.94 -0.93
CA SER A 40 2.40 -9.74 -0.13
C SER A 40 1.10 -9.03 0.29
N PHE A 41 0.10 -9.03 -0.57
CA PHE A 41 -1.22 -8.50 -0.25
C PHE A 41 -1.98 -9.38 0.75
N GLU A 42 -1.91 -10.70 0.64
CA GLU A 42 -2.53 -11.64 1.58
C GLU A 42 -2.02 -11.42 3.00
N ASN A 43 -0.72 -11.23 3.19
CA ASN A 43 -0.14 -10.89 4.50
C ASN A 43 -0.72 -9.59 5.09
N LEU A 44 -0.95 -8.57 4.24
CA LEU A 44 -1.62 -7.34 4.68
C LEU A 44 -3.07 -7.64 5.10
N ARG A 45 -3.81 -8.39 4.28
CA ARG A 45 -5.20 -8.76 4.54
C ARG A 45 -5.36 -9.50 5.85
N ASP A 46 -4.53 -10.50 6.07
CA ASP A 46 -4.61 -11.34 7.26
C ASP A 46 -4.28 -10.51 8.51
N THR A 47 -3.28 -9.62 8.42
CA THR A 47 -2.96 -8.67 9.50
C THR A 47 -4.11 -7.70 9.77
N VAL A 48 -4.75 -7.16 8.74
CA VAL A 48 -5.91 -6.28 8.87
C VAL A 48 -7.08 -7.02 9.51
N GLY A 49 -7.31 -8.28 9.14
CA GLY A 49 -8.34 -9.12 9.75
C GLY A 49 -8.16 -9.28 11.26
N LEU A 50 -6.92 -9.40 11.74
CA LEU A 50 -6.61 -9.46 13.17
C LEU A 50 -6.86 -8.15 13.92
N CYS A 51 -6.87 -7.01 13.22
CA CYS A 51 -7.07 -5.68 13.81
C CYS A 51 -8.51 -5.17 13.67
N LEU A 52 -9.37 -5.91 12.97
CA LEU A 52 -10.78 -5.57 12.83
C LEU A 52 -11.58 -6.12 14.02
N PRO A 53 -12.64 -5.44 14.45
CA PRO A 53 -13.56 -6.02 15.41
C PRO A 53 -14.25 -7.26 14.80
N PRO A 54 -14.74 -8.21 15.63
CA PRO A 54 -15.30 -9.48 15.15
C PRO A 54 -16.38 -9.33 14.08
N GLU A 55 -17.24 -8.32 14.20
CA GLU A 55 -18.29 -7.96 13.24
C GLU A 55 -17.75 -7.45 11.89
N GLY A 56 -16.49 -6.99 11.85
CA GLY A 56 -15.84 -6.41 10.69
C GLY A 56 -14.96 -7.38 9.89
N ALA A 57 -14.77 -8.63 10.35
CA ALA A 57 -13.82 -9.57 9.72
C ALA A 57 -14.10 -9.82 8.22
N ALA A 58 -15.37 -9.83 7.80
CA ALA A 58 -15.76 -9.96 6.39
C ALA A 58 -15.26 -8.80 5.51
N GLU A 59 -15.02 -7.62 6.10
CA GLU A 59 -14.54 -6.43 5.39
C GLU A 59 -13.01 -6.40 5.25
N ALA A 60 -12.26 -7.34 5.84
CA ALA A 60 -10.80 -7.33 5.87
C ALA A 60 -10.17 -7.13 4.48
N ARG A 61 -10.68 -7.83 3.45
CA ARG A 61 -10.21 -7.67 2.07
C ARG A 61 -10.39 -6.24 1.56
N LYS A 62 -11.56 -5.66 1.79
CA LYS A 62 -11.93 -4.33 1.30
C LYS A 62 -11.16 -3.22 2.01
N VAL A 63 -11.00 -3.34 3.33
CA VAL A 63 -10.17 -2.43 4.13
C VAL A 63 -8.71 -2.49 3.69
N SER A 64 -8.20 -3.70 3.44
CA SER A 64 -6.83 -3.90 2.96
C SER A 64 -6.59 -3.29 1.59
N LEU A 65 -7.55 -3.39 0.66
CA LEU A 65 -7.46 -2.72 -0.65
C LEU A 65 -7.42 -1.20 -0.50
N ARG A 66 -8.20 -0.62 0.41
CA ARG A 66 -8.18 0.82 0.66
C ARG A 66 -6.86 1.28 1.24
N LEU A 67 -6.36 0.54 2.23
CA LEU A 67 -5.06 0.81 2.83
C LEU A 67 -3.94 0.69 1.78
N TRP A 68 -3.96 -0.37 0.97
CA TRP A 68 -3.02 -0.59 -0.14
C TRP A 68 -3.05 0.58 -1.13
N ALA A 69 -4.24 0.98 -1.60
CA ALA A 69 -4.42 2.08 -2.52
C ALA A 69 -3.93 3.42 -1.94
N ALA A 70 -4.27 3.73 -0.69
CA ALA A 70 -3.86 4.96 -0.02
C ALA A 70 -2.32 5.04 0.12
N MET A 71 -1.69 3.96 0.61
CA MET A 71 -0.23 3.89 0.76
C MET A 71 0.48 4.04 -0.59
N HIS A 72 0.08 3.26 -1.60
CA HIS A 72 0.71 3.30 -2.92
C HIS A 72 0.46 4.62 -3.65
N GLY A 73 -0.70 5.26 -3.45
CA GLY A 73 -0.99 6.57 -4.00
C GLY A 73 0.02 7.62 -3.53
N VAL A 74 0.20 7.75 -2.21
CA VAL A 74 1.16 8.71 -1.64
C VAL A 74 2.59 8.42 -2.10
N VAL A 75 3.04 7.17 -2.00
CA VAL A 75 4.40 6.78 -2.42
C VAL A 75 4.63 7.06 -3.92
N SER A 76 3.64 6.77 -4.75
CA SER A 76 3.71 7.01 -6.19
C SER A 76 3.81 8.48 -6.55
N LEU A 77 3.14 9.36 -5.80
CA LEU A 77 3.22 10.81 -5.97
C LEU A 77 4.56 11.36 -5.43
N GLU A 78 5.02 10.86 -4.28
CA GLU A 78 6.32 11.20 -3.69
C GLU A 78 7.48 10.89 -4.65
N LEU A 79 7.51 9.67 -5.21
CA LEU A 79 8.57 9.25 -6.13
C LEU A 79 8.58 10.05 -7.44
N ARG A 80 7.41 10.51 -7.89
CA ARG A 80 7.27 11.38 -9.07
C ARG A 80 7.53 12.86 -8.77
N LYS A 81 7.90 13.21 -7.54
CA LYS A 81 8.12 14.61 -7.09
C LYS A 81 6.90 15.50 -7.29
N LEU A 82 5.70 14.91 -7.14
CA LEU A 82 4.41 15.61 -7.23
C LEU A 82 3.86 16.02 -5.86
N LEU A 83 4.62 15.76 -4.80
CA LEU A 83 4.36 16.22 -3.44
C LEU A 83 5.43 17.21 -3.01
N GLY A 84 5.24 17.82 -1.83
CA GLY A 84 6.20 18.74 -1.23
C GLY A 84 7.52 18.08 -0.82
N ASN A 85 8.14 18.55 0.26
CA ASN A 85 9.40 17.99 0.73
C ASN A 85 9.20 16.57 1.33
N ALA A 86 10.31 15.89 1.65
CA ALA A 86 10.28 14.52 2.17
C ALA A 86 9.60 14.39 3.54
N GLU A 87 9.62 15.45 4.36
CA GLU A 87 8.95 15.50 5.66
C GLU A 87 7.43 15.55 5.47
N ASP A 88 6.95 16.42 4.57
CA ASP A 88 5.53 16.53 4.21
C ASP A 88 5.00 15.24 3.60
N CYS A 89 5.80 14.56 2.78
CA CYS A 89 5.46 13.24 2.24
C CYS A 89 5.29 12.19 3.35
N GLY A 90 6.16 12.20 4.36
CA GLY A 90 6.06 11.32 5.52
C GLY A 90 4.80 11.58 6.34
N LYS A 91 4.47 12.86 6.58
CA LYS A 91 3.24 13.27 7.28
C LYS A 91 2.00 12.86 6.49
N LEU A 92 1.97 13.13 5.19
CA LEU A 92 0.85 12.76 4.32
C LEU A 92 0.64 11.24 4.27
N TYR A 93 1.71 10.47 4.20
CA TYR A 93 1.64 9.01 4.23
C TYR A 93 0.98 8.51 5.51
N GLN A 94 1.39 9.07 6.66
CA GLN A 94 0.82 8.71 7.95
C GLN A 94 -0.66 9.11 8.04
N LEU A 95 -1.01 10.32 7.63
CA LEU A 95 -2.40 10.79 7.57
C LEU A 95 -3.29 9.92 6.67
N ALA A 96 -2.78 9.51 5.50
CA ALA A 96 -3.51 8.64 4.59
C ALA A 96 -3.79 7.26 5.24
N VAL A 97 -2.80 6.68 5.91
CA VAL A 97 -2.96 5.42 6.66
C VAL A 97 -3.95 5.58 7.81
N ASP A 98 -3.79 6.62 8.61
CA ASP A 98 -4.64 6.88 9.78
C ASP A 98 -6.09 7.13 9.37
N SER A 99 -6.35 7.82 8.25
CA SER A 99 -7.71 8.02 7.74
C SER A 99 -8.43 6.70 7.46
N VAL A 100 -7.74 5.72 6.89
CA VAL A 100 -8.30 4.38 6.64
C VAL A 100 -8.47 3.63 7.96
N ARG A 101 -7.46 3.70 8.84
CA ARG A 101 -7.50 3.05 10.15
C ARG A 101 -8.71 3.50 10.96
N ASP A 102 -8.89 4.80 11.07
CA ASP A 102 -9.91 5.41 11.93
C ASP A 102 -11.32 5.19 11.35
N THR A 103 -11.46 5.26 10.01
CA THR A 103 -12.74 4.98 9.32
C THR A 103 -13.24 3.55 9.58
N TYR A 104 -12.33 2.56 9.65
CA TYR A 104 -12.69 1.15 9.83
C TYR A 104 -12.49 0.65 11.27
N GLY A 105 -12.15 1.53 12.21
CA GLY A 105 -11.93 1.16 13.60
C GLY A 105 -10.85 0.09 13.76
N LEU A 106 -9.81 0.12 12.92
CA LEU A 106 -8.69 -0.81 13.03
C LEU A 106 -7.95 -0.54 14.34
N ARG A 107 -8.13 -1.42 15.32
CA ARG A 107 -7.53 -1.32 16.65
C ARG A 107 -6.57 -2.48 16.82
N ARG A 108 -5.42 -2.22 17.44
CA ARG A 108 -4.49 -3.26 17.86
C ARG A 108 -4.32 -3.17 19.37
#